data_AF-A0AAV8ZL83-F1
#
_entry.id   AF-A0AAV8ZL83-F1
#
_cell.length_a   1.000
_cell.length_b   1.000
_cell.length_c   1.000
_cell.angle_alpha   90.00
_cell.angle_beta   90.00
_cell.angle_gamma   90.00
#
_symmetry.space_group_name_H-M   'P 1'
#
loop_
_entity.id
_entity.type
_entity.pdbx_description
1 polymer ?
#
loop_
_entity_poly.entity_id
_entity_poly.type
_entity_poly.pdbx_seq_one_letter_code
_entity_poly.pdbx_strand_id
1 'polypeptide(L)'
;MMYQVVGESKCETEAGVLVIKPLKKFNKLLGKDGNLEKHQNNKYHKTAVERAKQFLKDFRKPELEIQNQLSKSRLKQIQENRKRLMPIIDTIITMGKQDIAFRGHRDDGFVDVPSVSSQQQSIANEGNFRAILKMKIRAGDNILGEHLKSASSRATYISKTTQNSIIDCCGEEILSICNKKPCL
;
A
#
# COMPACT_ATOMS: atom_id res chain seq x y z
N MET A 1 -20.35 13.85 17.41
CA MET A 1 -19.45 15.02 17.50
C MET A 1 -18.67 14.93 18.79
N MET A 2 -17.35 14.74 18.72
CA MET A 2 -16.37 15.28 19.68
C MET A 2 -14.99 15.10 19.02
N TYR A 3 -14.46 16.16 18.42
CA TYR A 3 -13.05 16.17 18.00
C TYR A 3 -12.22 16.50 19.24
N GLN A 4 -11.36 15.57 19.62
CA GLN A 4 -10.36 15.79 20.66
C GLN A 4 -9.30 16.74 20.08
N VAL A 5 -9.19 17.94 20.64
CA VAL A 5 -8.21 18.94 20.24
C VAL A 5 -6.84 18.44 20.71
N VAL A 6 -6.06 17.86 19.80
CA VAL A 6 -4.69 17.46 20.05
C VAL A 6 -3.80 18.70 19.93
N GLY A 7 -3.31 19.20 21.07
CA GLY A 7 -2.14 20.09 21.10
C GLY A 7 -2.31 21.43 21.82
N GLU A 8 -2.75 21.45 23.07
CA GLU A 8 -2.41 22.56 23.96
C GLU A 8 -0.96 22.42 24.45
N SER A 9 -0.01 22.79 23.60
CA SER A 9 1.36 23.04 24.07
C SER A 9 1.38 24.36 24.82
N LYS A 10 1.12 24.36 26.13
CA LYS A 10 1.40 25.53 26.97
C LYS A 10 2.91 25.76 26.96
N CYS A 11 3.34 26.87 26.35
CA CYS A 11 4.72 27.30 26.38
C CYS A 11 4.99 27.83 27.80
N GLU A 12 5.74 27.08 28.60
CA GLU A 12 6.06 27.41 30.02
C GLU A 12 6.97 28.65 30.18
N THR A 13 7.33 29.33 29.10
CA THR A 13 8.14 30.54 29.11
C THR A 13 7.27 31.78 28.90
N GLU A 14 7.34 32.74 29.84
CA GLU A 14 6.72 34.05 29.70
C GLU A 14 7.10 34.71 28.36
N ALA A 15 6.08 35.17 27.62
CA ALA A 15 6.30 35.81 26.34
C ALA A 15 7.06 37.14 26.51
N GLY A 16 8.05 37.38 25.66
CA GLY A 16 8.87 38.58 25.76
C GLY A 16 8.12 39.85 25.36
N VAL A 17 8.64 41.01 25.74
CA VAL A 17 8.04 42.34 25.44
C VAL A 17 7.72 42.52 23.96
N LEU A 18 8.55 41.99 23.06
CA LEU A 18 8.36 42.08 21.60
C LEU A 18 7.24 41.18 21.03
N VAL A 19 6.72 40.26 21.83
CA VAL A 19 5.55 39.43 21.47
C VAL A 19 4.27 40.06 21.98
N ILE A 20 4.32 40.67 23.17
CA ILE A 20 3.13 41.20 23.87
C ILE A 20 2.82 42.64 23.47
N LYS A 21 3.85 43.46 23.21
CA LYS A 21 3.71 44.90 22.99
C LYS A 21 4.39 45.30 21.67
N PRO A 22 3.80 46.25 20.91
CA PRO A 22 4.46 46.80 19.73
C PRO A 22 5.76 47.51 20.12
N LEU A 23 6.76 47.40 19.27
CA LEU A 23 8.05 48.04 19.47
C LEU A 23 7.93 49.56 19.33
N LYS A 24 7.75 50.26 20.46
CA LYS A 24 7.64 51.73 20.53
C LYS A 24 8.89 52.42 21.09
N LYS A 25 9.77 51.67 21.75
CA LYS A 25 11.01 52.18 22.38
C LYS A 25 12.22 51.59 21.67
N PHE A 26 13.09 52.46 21.16
CA PHE A 26 14.27 52.08 20.38
C PHE A 26 15.58 52.11 21.16
N ASN A 27 15.53 52.44 22.46
CA ASN A 27 16.70 52.39 23.34
C ASN A 27 17.02 50.94 23.73
N LYS A 28 18.31 50.59 23.82
CA LYS A 28 18.80 49.24 24.21
C LYS A 28 18.21 48.09 23.38
N LEU A 29 18.00 48.29 22.07
CA LEU A 29 17.56 47.21 21.18
C LEU A 29 18.67 46.19 20.89
N LEU A 30 19.89 46.70 20.70
CA LEU A 30 21.08 45.96 20.29
C LEU A 30 22.01 45.68 21.49
N GLY A 31 22.97 44.78 21.30
CA GLY A 31 23.93 44.35 22.32
C GLY A 31 23.51 43.09 23.06
N LYS A 32 24.41 42.52 23.87
CA LYS A 32 24.23 41.23 24.57
C LYS A 32 22.94 41.18 25.43
N ASP A 33 22.58 42.32 26.02
CA ASP A 33 21.38 42.49 26.83
C ASP A 33 20.22 43.17 26.11
N GLY A 34 20.39 43.44 24.81
CA GLY A 34 19.42 44.13 23.99
C GLY A 34 18.13 43.33 23.80
N ASN A 35 17.01 44.04 23.66
CA ASN A 35 15.70 43.40 23.55
C ASN A 35 15.58 42.46 22.33
N LEU A 36 16.25 42.79 21.20
CA LEU A 36 16.27 41.94 20.01
C LEU A 36 17.09 40.67 20.23
N GLU A 37 18.29 40.82 20.79
CA GLU A 37 19.21 39.72 21.09
C GLU A 37 18.58 38.73 22.08
N LYS A 38 17.89 39.24 23.11
CA LYS A 38 17.16 38.41 24.07
C LYS A 38 15.97 37.70 23.44
N HIS A 39 15.24 38.36 22.53
CA HIS A 39 14.12 37.74 21.83
C HIS A 39 14.55 36.65 20.87
N GLN A 40 15.54 36.90 20.01
CA GLN A 40 16.02 35.89 19.04
C GLN A 40 16.57 34.65 19.73
N ASN A 41 17.18 34.84 20.91
CA ASN A 41 17.75 33.75 21.68
C ASN A 41 16.71 32.99 22.52
N ASN A 42 15.49 33.52 22.65
CA ASN A 42 14.43 32.89 23.42
C ASN A 42 13.96 31.58 22.76
N LYS A 43 13.67 30.58 23.59
CA LYS A 43 13.24 29.24 23.17
C LYS A 43 12.00 29.28 22.31
N TYR A 44 11.00 30.10 22.64
CA TYR A 44 9.78 30.18 21.83
C TYR A 44 10.06 30.72 20.42
N HIS A 45 10.95 31.71 20.27
CA HIS A 45 11.30 32.28 18.97
C HIS A 45 12.01 31.24 18.12
N LYS A 46 13.04 30.58 18.67
CA LYS A 46 13.76 29.50 17.99
C LYS A 46 12.83 28.38 17.55
N THR A 47 11.95 27.93 18.45
CA THR A 47 10.95 26.89 18.16
C THR A 47 9.97 27.33 17.07
N ALA A 48 9.50 28.58 17.09
CA ALA A 48 8.59 29.12 16.08
C ALA A 48 9.26 29.21 14.70
N VAL A 49 10.51 29.67 14.65
CA VAL A 49 11.32 29.72 13.41
C VAL A 49 11.58 28.31 12.88
N GLU A 50 11.92 27.35 13.73
CA GLU A 50 12.09 25.94 13.35
C GLU A 50 10.79 25.36 12.79
N ARG A 51 9.66 25.56 13.47
CA ARG A 51 8.34 25.12 12.99
C ARG A 51 7.99 25.75 11.64
N ALA A 52 8.26 27.03 11.45
CA ALA A 52 8.02 27.71 10.18
C ALA A 52 8.89 27.12 9.04
N LYS A 53 10.18 26.85 9.32
CA LYS A 53 11.07 26.19 8.36
C LYS A 53 10.60 24.78 8.01
N GLN A 54 10.17 24.01 9.01
CA GLN A 54 9.63 22.66 8.82
C GLN A 54 8.34 22.69 7.99
N PHE A 55 7.40 23.58 8.32
CA PHE A 55 6.19 23.79 7.53
C PHE A 55 6.50 24.13 6.06
N LEU A 56 7.43 25.05 5.79
CA LEU A 56 7.82 25.40 4.42
C LEU A 56 8.43 24.22 3.66
N LYS A 57 9.16 23.33 4.35
CA LYS A 57 9.72 22.13 3.77
C LYS A 57 8.62 21.14 3.37
N ASP A 58 7.64 20.94 4.25
CA ASP A 58 6.52 20.02 4.03
C ASP A 58 5.55 20.56 2.97
N PHE A 59 5.24 21.86 3.02
CA PHE A 59 4.38 22.54 2.05
C PHE A 59 4.93 22.49 0.62
N ARG A 60 6.25 22.59 0.46
CA ARG A 60 6.92 22.52 -0.86
C ARG A 60 7.06 21.09 -1.40
N LYS A 61 6.98 20.08 -0.54
CA LYS A 61 7.15 18.66 -0.88
C LYS A 61 6.10 17.79 -0.19
N PRO A 62 4.80 18.01 -0.47
CA PRO A 62 3.72 17.26 0.19
C PRO A 62 3.84 15.75 -0.05
N GLU A 63 4.48 15.30 -1.13
CA GLU A 63 4.73 13.88 -1.42
C GLU A 63 5.60 13.17 -0.37
N LEU A 64 6.39 13.93 0.41
CA LEU A 64 7.24 13.38 1.47
C LEU A 64 6.51 13.30 2.82
N GLU A 65 5.33 13.90 2.94
CA GLU A 65 4.51 13.77 4.14
C GLU A 65 4.14 12.30 4.38
N ILE A 66 4.29 11.84 5.62
CA ILE A 66 4.11 10.43 5.98
C ILE A 66 2.72 9.91 5.55
N GLN A 67 1.67 10.70 5.72
CA GLN A 67 0.30 10.33 5.32
C GLN A 67 0.19 10.11 3.80
N ASN A 68 0.82 10.98 3.02
CA ASN A 68 0.85 10.90 1.56
C ASN A 68 1.71 9.72 1.07
N GLN A 69 2.83 9.44 1.75
CA GLN A 69 3.65 8.26 1.47
C GLN A 69 2.93 6.95 1.82
N LEU A 70 2.26 6.88 2.98
CA LEU A 70 1.51 5.71 3.42
C LEU A 70 0.36 5.40 2.47
N SER A 71 -0.41 6.42 2.06
CA SER A 71 -1.50 6.25 1.10
C SER A 71 -0.97 5.79 -0.27
N LYS A 72 0.12 6.40 -0.77
CA LYS A 72 0.78 6.00 -2.02
C LYS A 72 1.31 4.57 -1.96
N SER A 73 1.99 4.20 -0.88
CA SER A 73 2.54 2.85 -0.67
C SER A 73 1.43 1.80 -0.62
N ARG A 74 0.35 2.07 0.13
CA ARG A 74 -0.82 1.20 0.19
C ARG A 74 -1.46 1.01 -1.18
N LEU A 75 -1.66 2.09 -1.94
CA LEU A 75 -2.22 2.02 -3.29
C LEU A 75 -1.33 1.21 -4.23
N LYS A 76 0.00 1.41 -4.16
CA LYS A 76 0.97 0.65 -4.95
C LYS A 76 0.88 -0.85 -4.64
N GLN A 77 0.83 -1.22 -3.36
CA GLN A 77 0.69 -2.62 -2.94
C GLN A 77 -0.62 -3.25 -3.44
N ILE A 78 -1.74 -2.53 -3.36
CA ILE A 78 -3.03 -3.00 -3.89
C ILE A 78 -2.93 -3.25 -5.40
N GLN A 79 -2.32 -2.32 -6.15
CA GLN A 79 -2.15 -2.46 -7.59
C GLN A 79 -1.27 -3.66 -7.95
N GLU A 80 -0.16 -3.86 -7.24
CA GLU A 80 0.73 -5.02 -7.45
C GLU A 80 0.02 -6.33 -7.13
N ASN A 81 -0.70 -6.42 -6.01
CA ASN A 81 -1.44 -7.63 -5.65
C ASN A 81 -2.57 -7.93 -6.65
N ARG A 82 -3.27 -6.91 -7.16
CA ARG A 82 -4.27 -7.10 -8.23
C ARG A 82 -3.64 -7.64 -9.50
N LYS A 83 -2.49 -7.11 -9.92
CA LYS A 83 -1.76 -7.60 -11.10
C LYS A 83 -1.35 -9.07 -10.95
N ARG A 84 -0.94 -9.48 -9.74
CA ARG A 84 -0.58 -10.87 -9.42
C ARG A 84 -1.78 -11.82 -9.38
N LEU A 85 -2.92 -11.35 -8.87
CA LEU A 85 -4.16 -12.14 -8.79
C LEU A 85 -4.86 -12.31 -10.14
N MET A 86 -4.80 -11.31 -11.02
CA MET A 86 -5.48 -11.32 -12.31
C MET A 86 -5.25 -12.61 -13.13
N PRO A 87 -4.00 -13.04 -13.42
CA PRO A 87 -3.76 -14.23 -14.22
C PRO A 87 -4.29 -15.52 -13.56
N ILE A 88 -4.43 -15.53 -12.23
CA ILE A 88 -4.96 -16.66 -11.46
C ILE A 88 -6.49 -16.70 -11.58
N ILE A 89 -7.16 -15.56 -11.37
CA ILE A 89 -8.61 -15.42 -11.54
C ILE A 89 -9.02 -15.76 -12.98
N ASP A 90 -8.30 -15.23 -13.97
CA ASP A 90 -8.55 -15.52 -15.39
C ASP A 90 -8.47 -17.01 -15.69
N THR A 91 -7.53 -17.72 -15.04
CA THR A 91 -7.40 -19.18 -15.19
C THR A 91 -8.63 -19.88 -14.64
N ILE A 92 -9.09 -19.50 -13.45
CA ILE A 92 -10.29 -20.10 -12.83
C ILE A 92 -11.54 -19.86 -13.69
N ILE A 93 -11.74 -18.63 -14.17
CA ILE A 93 -12.86 -18.29 -15.04
C ILE A 93 -12.80 -19.08 -16.35
N THR A 94 -11.61 -19.19 -16.95
CA THR A 94 -11.42 -19.94 -18.20
C THR A 94 -11.79 -21.41 -18.01
N MET A 95 -11.31 -22.03 -16.94
CA MET A 95 -11.60 -23.44 -16.65
C MET A 95 -13.09 -23.67 -16.39
N GLY A 96 -13.73 -22.81 -15.61
CA GLY A 96 -15.18 -22.89 -15.35
C GLY A 96 -16.01 -22.72 -16.63
N LYS A 97 -15.60 -21.83 -17.54
CA LYS A 97 -16.28 -21.62 -18.84
C LYS A 97 -16.11 -22.77 -19.82
N GLN A 98 -14.96 -23.45 -19.79
CA GLN A 98 -14.64 -24.55 -20.69
C GLN A 98 -15.00 -25.92 -20.12
N ASP A 99 -15.64 -25.95 -18.95
CA ASP A 99 -15.96 -27.19 -18.21
C ASP A 99 -14.72 -28.08 -17.96
N ILE A 100 -13.59 -27.45 -17.67
CA ILE A 100 -12.33 -28.14 -17.38
C ILE A 100 -12.25 -28.37 -15.87
N ALA A 101 -12.15 -29.64 -15.47
CA ALA A 101 -11.95 -30.00 -14.07
C ALA A 101 -10.70 -29.33 -13.48
N PHE A 102 -10.80 -28.78 -12.27
CA PHE A 102 -9.74 -27.97 -11.66
C PHE A 102 -8.57 -28.80 -11.12
N ARG A 103 -8.89 -29.88 -10.41
CA ARG A 103 -7.97 -30.59 -9.51
C ARG A 103 -7.44 -31.87 -10.11
N GLY A 104 -6.17 -32.16 -9.81
CA GLY A 104 -5.54 -33.47 -10.00
C GLY A 104 -5.41 -34.22 -8.67
N HIS A 105 -4.61 -35.29 -8.66
CA HIS A 105 -4.41 -36.11 -7.45
C HIS A 105 -3.65 -35.35 -6.34
N ARG A 106 -2.75 -34.43 -6.70
CA ARG A 106 -2.04 -33.54 -5.75
C ARG A 106 -2.14 -32.11 -6.25
N ASP A 107 -2.74 -31.20 -5.48
CA ASP A 107 -2.92 -29.78 -5.87
C ASP A 107 -2.38 -28.82 -4.77
N ASP A 108 -1.47 -29.31 -3.95
CA ASP A 108 -0.83 -28.59 -2.86
C ASP A 108 0.68 -28.42 -3.07
N GLY A 109 1.30 -27.57 -2.25
CA GLY A 109 2.73 -27.34 -2.28
C GLY A 109 3.22 -26.34 -3.34
N PHE A 110 4.53 -26.27 -3.48
CA PHE A 110 5.25 -25.36 -4.37
C PHE A 110 4.96 -25.68 -5.84
N VAL A 111 4.80 -24.64 -6.66
CA VAL A 111 4.74 -24.81 -8.12
C VAL A 111 6.16 -24.66 -8.63
N ASP A 112 6.72 -25.73 -9.19
CA ASP A 112 7.97 -25.63 -9.94
C ASP A 112 7.74 -24.69 -11.13
N VAL A 113 8.18 -23.45 -10.97
CA VAL A 113 8.15 -22.46 -12.03
C VAL A 113 9.23 -22.87 -13.02
N PRO A 114 8.88 -23.25 -14.26
CA PRO A 114 9.86 -23.79 -15.19
C PRO A 114 10.98 -22.78 -15.40
N SER A 115 12.17 -23.10 -14.90
CA SER A 115 13.40 -22.47 -15.34
C SER A 115 13.75 -23.14 -16.68
N VAL A 116 14.23 -22.35 -17.65
CA VAL A 116 14.59 -22.80 -19.00
C VAL A 116 15.60 -23.97 -18.97
N SER A 117 16.22 -24.25 -17.82
CA SER A 117 17.33 -25.17 -17.58
C SER A 117 16.98 -26.48 -16.84
N SER A 118 15.76 -26.69 -16.34
CA SER A 118 15.42 -27.89 -15.56
C SER A 118 14.23 -28.64 -16.14
N GLN A 119 14.49 -29.50 -17.13
CA GLN A 119 13.54 -30.46 -17.72
C GLN A 119 13.20 -31.65 -16.78
N GLN A 120 13.23 -31.46 -15.47
CA GLN A 120 12.72 -32.48 -14.55
C GLN A 120 11.24 -32.20 -14.32
N GLN A 121 10.44 -32.59 -15.31
CA GLN A 121 8.99 -32.54 -15.20
C GLN A 121 8.58 -33.53 -14.11
N SER A 122 8.01 -33.03 -13.01
CA SER A 122 7.33 -33.86 -12.01
C SER A 122 6.41 -34.85 -12.73
N ILE A 123 6.62 -36.14 -12.52
CA ILE A 123 5.79 -37.22 -13.09
C ILE A 123 4.37 -37.17 -12.49
N ALA A 124 4.19 -36.48 -11.35
CA ALA A 124 2.91 -36.38 -10.67
C ALA A 124 1.98 -35.37 -11.36
N ASN A 125 0.74 -35.81 -11.62
CA ASN A 125 -0.32 -34.94 -12.13
C ASN A 125 -0.76 -33.94 -11.04
N GLU A 126 -0.28 -32.70 -11.18
CA GLU A 126 -0.56 -31.57 -10.28
C GLU A 126 -1.95 -30.92 -10.52
N GLY A 127 -2.74 -31.44 -11.46
CA GLY A 127 -4.04 -30.89 -11.83
C GLY A 127 -3.98 -29.81 -12.93
N ASN A 128 -5.12 -29.61 -13.59
CA ASN A 128 -5.23 -28.72 -14.74
C ASN A 128 -4.96 -27.26 -14.38
N PHE A 129 -5.35 -26.83 -13.17
CA PHE A 129 -5.13 -25.46 -12.73
C PHE A 129 -3.64 -25.10 -12.71
N ARG A 130 -2.81 -25.91 -12.04
CA ARG A 130 -1.36 -25.72 -12.00
C ARG A 130 -0.71 -25.89 -13.37
N ALA A 131 -1.19 -26.84 -14.17
CA ALA A 131 -0.70 -27.04 -15.53
C ALA A 131 -0.93 -25.80 -16.43
N ILE A 132 -2.10 -25.16 -16.33
CA ILE A 132 -2.42 -23.94 -17.07
C ILE A 132 -1.57 -22.76 -16.56
N LEU A 133 -1.36 -22.61 -15.24
CA LEU A 133 -0.45 -21.57 -14.73
C LEU A 133 0.97 -21.74 -15.27
N LYS A 134 1.51 -22.98 -15.25
CA LYS A 134 2.83 -23.28 -15.87
C LYS A 134 2.85 -23.01 -17.37
N MET A 135 1.74 -23.25 -18.07
CA MET A 135 1.61 -22.92 -19.50
C MET A 135 1.62 -21.40 -19.73
N LYS A 136 0.90 -20.61 -18.94
CA LYS A 136 0.89 -19.13 -19.05
C LYS A 136 2.28 -18.54 -18.82
N ILE A 137 3.02 -19.07 -17.84
CA ILE A 137 4.41 -18.66 -17.58
C ILE A 137 5.31 -18.99 -18.78
N ARG A 138 5.20 -20.20 -19.33
CA ARG A 138 5.94 -20.59 -20.55
C ARG A 138 5.56 -19.74 -21.77
N ALA A 139 4.32 -19.26 -21.83
CA ALA A 139 3.83 -18.36 -22.86
C ALA A 139 4.23 -16.88 -22.63
N GLY A 140 4.99 -16.56 -21.57
CA GLY A 140 5.55 -15.22 -21.34
C GLY A 140 4.87 -14.40 -20.25
N ASP A 141 4.01 -14.99 -19.41
CA ASP A 141 3.44 -14.30 -18.24
C ASP A 141 4.51 -14.13 -17.13
N ASN A 142 5.34 -13.09 -17.30
CA ASN A 142 6.43 -12.77 -16.38
C ASN A 142 5.92 -12.34 -15.00
N ILE A 143 4.76 -11.68 -14.93
CA ILE A 143 4.18 -11.23 -13.65
C ILE A 143 3.80 -12.44 -12.81
N LEU A 144 3.10 -13.41 -13.40
CA LEU A 144 2.76 -14.67 -12.73
C LEU A 144 4.02 -15.46 -12.36
N GLY A 145 5.00 -15.53 -13.27
CA GLY A 145 6.26 -16.22 -13.05
C GLY A 145 7.08 -15.65 -11.89
N GLU A 146 7.27 -14.33 -11.84
CA GLU A 146 7.97 -13.63 -10.75
C GLU A 146 7.21 -13.75 -9.42
N HIS A 147 5.88 -13.65 -9.46
CA HIS A 147 5.04 -13.83 -8.27
C HIS A 147 5.23 -15.21 -7.66
N LEU A 148 5.08 -16.29 -8.44
CA LEU A 148 5.20 -17.65 -7.91
C LEU A 148 6.62 -18.00 -7.45
N LYS A 149 7.65 -17.35 -8.00
CA LYS A 149 9.05 -17.49 -7.54
C LYS A 149 9.34 -16.78 -6.22
N SER A 150 8.76 -15.59 -6.01
CA SER A 150 9.09 -14.70 -4.88
C SER A 150 8.07 -14.71 -3.74
N ALA A 151 6.85 -15.19 -3.99
CA ALA A 151 5.80 -15.23 -3.00
C ALA A 151 6.13 -16.21 -1.88
N SER A 152 5.80 -15.82 -0.65
CA SER A 152 5.78 -16.76 0.47
C SER A 152 4.72 -17.83 0.24
N SER A 153 4.88 -19.01 0.86
CA SER A 153 3.94 -20.12 0.73
C SER A 153 2.49 -19.76 1.09
N ARG A 154 2.28 -18.71 1.90
CA ARG A 154 0.98 -18.19 2.31
C ARG A 154 0.37 -17.13 1.38
N ALA A 155 1.13 -16.64 0.40
CA ALA A 155 0.76 -15.53 -0.47
C ALA A 155 0.81 -15.89 -1.96
N THR A 156 0.90 -17.18 -2.31
CA THR A 156 0.94 -17.64 -3.70
C THR A 156 -0.41 -17.50 -4.41
N TYR A 157 -1.52 -17.49 -3.66
CA TYR A 157 -2.91 -17.42 -4.14
C TYR A 157 -3.39 -18.63 -4.97
N ILE A 158 -2.64 -19.73 -4.96
CA ILE A 158 -2.97 -20.96 -5.71
C ILE A 158 -3.53 -22.08 -4.84
N SER A 159 -3.68 -21.84 -3.52
CA SER A 159 -4.17 -22.86 -2.59
C SER A 159 -5.60 -23.26 -2.90
N LYS A 160 -6.00 -24.49 -2.56
CA LYS A 160 -7.40 -24.95 -2.66
C LYS A 160 -8.39 -23.98 -2.01
N THR A 161 -8.01 -23.37 -0.90
CA THR A 161 -8.84 -22.40 -0.17
C THR A 161 -9.03 -21.14 -0.99
N THR A 162 -7.94 -20.59 -1.55
CA THR A 162 -7.99 -19.41 -2.41
C THR A 162 -8.78 -19.68 -3.69
N GLN A 163 -8.58 -20.84 -4.32
CA GLN A 163 -9.34 -21.26 -5.50
C GLN A 163 -10.84 -21.29 -5.20
N ASN A 164 -11.25 -21.95 -4.12
CA ASN A 164 -12.66 -22.00 -3.70
C ASN A 164 -13.22 -20.59 -3.46
N SER A 165 -12.51 -19.72 -2.74
CA SER A 165 -12.97 -18.35 -2.52
C SER A 165 -13.18 -17.58 -3.82
N ILE A 166 -12.30 -17.76 -4.83
CA ILE A 166 -12.48 -17.11 -6.14
C ILE A 166 -13.69 -17.71 -6.88
N ILE A 167 -13.89 -19.03 -6.79
CA ILE A 167 -15.07 -19.71 -7.37
C ILE A 167 -16.36 -19.17 -6.75
N ASP A 168 -16.41 -19.05 -5.42
CA ASP A 168 -17.55 -18.50 -4.69
C ASP A 168 -17.85 -17.07 -5.13
N CYS A 169 -16.83 -16.20 -5.21
CA CYS A 169 -16.99 -14.85 -5.74
C CYS A 169 -17.53 -14.83 -7.18
N CYS A 170 -17.05 -15.74 -8.05
CA CYS A 170 -17.58 -15.85 -9.41
C CYS A 170 -19.06 -16.28 -9.41
N GLY A 171 -19.44 -17.20 -8.52
CA GLY A 171 -20.82 -17.64 -8.33
C GLY A 171 -21.73 -16.49 -7.87
N GLU A 172 -21.28 -15.69 -6.90
CA GLU A 172 -22.01 -14.51 -6.41
C GLU A 172 -22.26 -13.49 -7.52
N GLU A 173 -21.25 -13.20 -8.35
CA GLU A 173 -21.40 -12.27 -9.49
C GLU A 173 -22.40 -12.80 -10.53
N ILE A 174 -22.34 -14.09 -10.86
CA ILE A 174 -23.30 -14.72 -11.78
C ILE A 174 -24.72 -14.63 -11.22
N LEU A 175 -24.91 -14.97 -9.95
CA LEU A 175 -26.21 -14.88 -9.27
C LEU A 175 -26.74 -13.44 -9.25
N SER A 176 -25.88 -12.46 -8.99
CA SER A 176 -26.22 -11.04 -9.04
C SER A 176 -26.74 -10.62 -10.41
N ILE A 177 -26.12 -11.11 -11.50
CA ILE A 177 -26.56 -10.85 -12.88
C ILE A 177 -27.92 -11.51 -13.13
N CYS A 178 -28.10 -12.77 -12.75
CA CYS A 178 -29.36 -13.49 -12.94
C CYS A 178 -30.53 -12.89 -12.13
N ASN A 179 -30.25 -12.35 -10.95
CA ASN A 179 -31.26 -11.76 -10.06
C ASN A 179 -31.68 -10.34 -10.47
N LYS A 180 -30.94 -9.68 -11.37
CA LYS A 180 -31.40 -8.45 -12.02
C LYS A 180 -32.50 -8.84 -13.00
N LYS A 181 -33.76 -8.80 -12.53
CA LYS A 181 -34.94 -8.93 -13.39
C LYS A 181 -34.76 -8.04 -14.62
N PRO A 182 -34.95 -8.55 -15.85
CA PRO A 182 -35.10 -7.66 -16.99
C PRO A 182 -36.32 -6.79 -16.72
N CYS A 183 -36.13 -5.47 -16.66
CA CYS A 183 -37.25 -4.54 -16.80
C CYS A 183 -37.80 -4.74 -18.22
N LEU A 184 -38.86 -5.54 -18.34
CA LEU A 184 -39.75 -5.57 -19.49
C LEU A 184 -40.80 -4.47 -19.33
#